data_AF-A0AA43EYM6-F1
#
_entry.id   AF-A0AA43EYM6-F1
#
_cell.length_a   1.000
_cell.length_b   1.000
_cell.length_c   1.000
_cell.angle_alpha   90.00
_cell.angle_beta   90.00
_cell.angle_gamma   90.00
#
_symmetry.space_group_name_H-M   'P 1'
#
loop_
_entity.id
_entity.type
_entity.pdbx_description
1 polymer ?
#
loop_
_entity_poly.entity_id
_entity_poly.type
_entity_poly.pdbx_seq_one_letter_code
_entity_poly.pdbx_strand_id
1 'polypeptide(L)' 'DGALRVTELQRAGGKRLPAAEFLRGCALAPGERLG' A
#
# COMPACT_ATOMS: atom_id res chain seq x y z
N ASP A 1 0.23 -20.47 7.12
CA ASP A 1 -0.82 -19.59 6.57
C ASP A 1 -0.97 -18.33 7.38
N GLY A 2 -1.14 -17.20 6.72
CA GLY A 2 -1.33 -15.91 7.37
C GLY A 2 -1.34 -14.79 6.34
N ALA A 3 -2.15 -13.77 6.59
CA ALA A 3 -2.19 -12.56 5.78
C ALA A 3 -2.22 -11.33 6.69
N LEU A 4 -1.56 -10.26 6.24
CA LEU A 4 -1.60 -8.96 6.89
C LEU A 4 -2.36 -8.00 5.99
N ARG A 5 -3.37 -7.32 6.56
CA ARG A 5 -4.04 -6.22 5.88
C ARG A 5 -3.39 -4.91 6.29
N VAL A 6 -2.64 -4.30 5.37
CA VAL A 6 -2.11 -2.95 5.54
C VAL A 6 -3.22 -1.94 5.28
N THR A 7 -3.55 -1.11 6.26
CA THR A 7 -4.67 -0.14 6.18
C THR A 7 -4.20 1.29 5.91
N GLU A 8 -2.93 1.59 6.16
CA GLU A 8 -2.32 2.91 5.94
C GLU A 8 -0.91 2.77 5.38
N LEU A 9 -0.54 3.67 4.46
CA LEU A 9 0.75 3.70 3.78
C LEU A 9 1.23 5.14 3.55
N GLN A 10 2.49 5.31 3.17
CA GLN A 10 3.04 6.59 2.72
C GLN A 10 4.12 6.37 1.65
N ARG A 11 4.32 7.37 0.78
CA ARG A 11 5.53 7.44 -0.05
C ARG A 11 6.71 7.98 0.77
N ALA A 12 7.93 7.77 0.30
CA ALA A 12 9.11 8.36 0.91
C ALA A 12 8.95 9.90 1.03
N GLY A 13 9.13 10.44 2.23
CA GLY A 13 8.95 11.86 2.54
C GLY A 13 7.51 12.40 2.49
N GLY A 14 6.51 11.54 2.22
CA GLY A 14 5.11 11.92 2.15
C GLY A 14 4.36 11.77 3.48
N LYS A 15 3.12 12.24 3.51
CA LYS A 15 2.20 11.99 4.62
C LYS A 15 1.63 10.57 4.57
N ARG A 16 1.19 10.08 5.72
CA ARG A 16 0.38 8.85 5.82
C ARG A 16 -0.98 9.05 5.17
N LEU A 17 -1.44 8.02 4.47
CA LEU A 17 -2.70 7.96 3.75
C LEU A 17 -3.38 6.61 4.02
N PRO A 18 -4.74 6.56 4.01
CA PRO A 18 -5.46 5.30 3.92
C PRO A 18 -5.05 4.51 2.67
N ALA A 19 -5.02 3.18 2.76
CA ALA A 19 -4.55 2.31 1.67
C ALA A 19 -5.28 2.56 0.35
N ALA A 20 -6.59 2.78 0.36
CA ALA A 20 -7.37 3.09 -0.83
C ALA A 20 -6.87 4.36 -1.55
N GLU A 21 -6.56 5.41 -0.79
CA GLU A 21 -6.06 6.67 -1.34
C GLU A 21 -4.62 6.57 -1.81
N PHE A 22 -3.78 5.81 -1.09
CA PHE A 22 -2.42 5.50 -1.56
C PHE A 22 -2.44 4.77 -2.91
N LEU A 23 -3.30 3.77 -3.07
CA LEU A 23 -3.38 2.94 -4.28
C LEU A 23 -3.87 3.71 -5.52
N ARG A 24 -4.60 4.82 -5.37
CA ARG A 24 -4.97 5.69 -6.50
C ARG A 24 -3.74 6.31 -7.18
N GLY A 25 -2.68 6.59 -6.41
CA GLY A 25 -1.43 7.20 -6.91
C GLY A 25 -0.26 6.22 -7.04
N CYS A 26 -0.39 5.01 -6.52
CA CYS A 26 0.60 3.94 -6.59
C CYS A 26 -0.13 2.61 -6.75
N ALA A 27 -0.46 2.24 -7.98
CA ALA A 27 -1.16 1.00 -8.27
C ALA A 27 -0.34 -0.20 -7.82
N LEU A 28 -1.02 -1.18 -7.22
CA LEU A 28 -0.47 -2.48 -6.87
C LEU A 28 -1.34 -3.55 -7.52
N ALA A 29 -0.74 -4.40 -8.35
CA ALA A 29 -1.46 -5.49 -9.01
C ALA A 29 -1.46 -6.76 -8.13
N PRO A 30 -2.54 -7.57 -8.18
CA PRO A 30 -2.55 -8.87 -7.51
C PRO A 30 -1.37 -9.74 -7.95
N GLY A 31 -0.66 -10.32 -6.98
CA GLY A 31 0.50 -11.18 -7.25
C GLY A 31 1.85 -10.44 -7.33
N GLU A 32 1.86 -9.10 -7.31
CA GLU A 32 3.09 -8.35 -7.12
C GLU A 32 3.78 -8.70 -5.80
N ARG A 33 5.11 -8.68 -5.84
CA ARG A 33 5.97 -9.06 -4.71
C ARG A 33 6.60 -7.81 -4.11
N LEU A 34 6.40 -7.62 -2.81
CA LEU A 34 7.03 -6.55 -2.03
C LEU A 34 8.31 -7.10 -1.42
N GLY A 35 9.46 -6.48 -1.70
CA GLY A 35 10.78 -6.92 -1.22
C GLY A 35 11.93 -6.23 -1.94
#